data_AF-A0A6G0XE14-F1
#
_entry.id   AF-A0A6G0XE14-F1
#
_cell.length_a   1.000
_cell.length_b   1.000
_cell.length_c   1.000
_cell.angle_alpha   90.00
_cell.angle_beta   90.00
_cell.angle_gamma   90.00
#
_symmetry.space_group_name_H-M   'P 1'
#
loop_
_entity.id
_entity.type
_entity.pdbx_description
1 polymer ?
#
loop_
_entity_poly.entity_id
_entity_poly.type
_entity_poly.pdbx_seq_one_letter_code
_entity_poly.pdbx_strand_id
1 'polypeptide(L)'
;MNGKLHTSMFTSERLLTELREIKMNLAVGAVLPLEIETESLTEFLRISDLTTMHRELYLVFSIEIPLTSIEEYTMYHPIPLPIQYDVNSIALIAPEVDYLALSNDNENFVSLGESQWQSCANLRSYTLCKGDQPTCYRSGSNLCELSQLTNFQNPLKGCEVKLVAVDKPI
;
A
#
# COMPACT_ATOMS: atom_id res chain seq x y z
N MET A 1 3.41 -14.93 20.50
CA MET A 1 2.55 -14.53 21.62
C MET A 1 1.61 -13.47 21.11
N ASN A 2 0.30 -13.72 21.08
CA ASN A 2 -0.69 -12.74 20.63
C ASN A 2 -0.97 -11.79 21.81
N GLY A 3 -0.11 -10.79 22.00
CA GLY A 3 -0.25 -9.80 23.07
C GLY A 3 -1.57 -9.06 22.91
N LYS A 4 -2.52 -9.32 23.82
CA LYS A 4 -3.79 -8.58 23.92
C LYS A 4 -3.77 -7.79 25.23
N LEU A 5 -3.81 -6.47 25.13
CA LEU A 5 -3.92 -5.57 26.28
C LEU A 5 -5.38 -5.50 26.73
N HIS A 6 -5.62 -5.76 28.01
CA HIS A 6 -6.96 -5.61 28.58
C HIS A 6 -7.27 -4.11 28.77
N THR A 7 -8.50 -3.69 28.45
CA THR A 7 -8.94 -2.28 28.49
C THR A 7 -8.92 -1.66 29.89
N SER A 8 -8.81 -2.47 30.94
CA SER A 8 -8.59 -1.97 32.32
C SER A 8 -7.17 -1.42 32.54
N MET A 9 -6.21 -1.81 31.70
CA MET A 9 -4.83 -1.32 31.77
C MET A 9 -4.68 0.01 31.02
N PHE A 10 -5.49 0.22 29.99
CA PHE A 10 -5.48 1.42 29.17
C PHE A 10 -6.88 1.70 28.60
N THR A 11 -7.54 2.75 29.12
CA THR A 11 -8.91 3.08 28.74
C THR A 11 -8.96 3.78 27.38
N SER A 12 -10.08 3.65 26.67
CA SER A 12 -10.30 4.31 25.39
C SER A 12 -10.16 5.83 25.47
N GLU A 13 -10.63 6.45 26.55
CA GLU A 13 -10.52 7.90 26.79
C GLU A 13 -9.07 8.35 26.93
N ARG A 14 -8.26 7.55 27.64
CA ARG A 14 -6.83 7.83 27.77
C ARG A 14 -6.13 7.71 26.42
N LEU A 15 -6.39 6.64 25.67
CA LEU A 15 -5.83 6.46 24.33
C LEU A 15 -6.17 7.63 23.39
N LEU A 16 -7.42 8.11 23.41
CA LEU A 16 -7.82 9.28 22.62
C LEU A 16 -7.05 10.54 23.00
N THR A 17 -6.83 10.73 24.30
CA THR A 17 -6.11 11.90 24.81
C THR A 17 -4.65 11.87 24.35
N GLU A 18 -3.99 10.73 24.52
CA GLU A 18 -2.59 10.52 24.14
C GLU A 18 -2.42 10.64 22.61
N LEU A 19 -3.33 10.08 21.81
CA LEU A 19 -3.32 10.24 20.35
C LEU A 19 -3.42 11.71 19.91
N ARG A 20 -4.27 12.50 20.60
CA ARG A 20 -4.41 13.94 20.31
C ARG A 20 -3.13 14.70 20.67
N GLU A 21 -2.52 14.36 21.81
CA GLU A 21 -1.23 14.93 22.20
C GLU A 21 -0.12 14.58 21.21
N ILE A 22 -0.06 13.34 20.74
CA ILE A 22 0.88 12.91 19.68
C ILE A 22 0.65 13.72 18.42
N LYS A 23 -0.60 13.85 17.94
CA LYS A 23 -0.95 14.60 16.71
C LYS A 23 -0.46 16.05 16.75
N MET A 24 -0.43 16.70 17.91
CA MET A 24 0.06 18.07 18.08
C MET A 24 1.59 18.20 17.99
N ASN A 25 2.33 17.12 18.18
CA ASN A 25 3.79 17.11 18.27
C ASN A 25 4.46 16.35 17.10
N LEU A 26 3.71 15.96 16.07
CA LEU A 26 4.27 15.27 14.92
C LEU A 26 5.20 16.19 14.11
N ALA A 27 6.26 15.59 13.56
CA ALA A 27 7.13 16.27 12.62
C ALA A 27 6.37 16.64 11.33
N VAL A 28 6.83 17.69 10.66
CA VAL A 28 6.27 18.13 9.38
C VAL A 28 6.33 16.98 8.36
N GLY A 29 5.21 16.70 7.71
CA GLY A 29 5.10 15.64 6.70
C GLY A 29 4.70 14.27 7.24
N ALA A 30 4.68 14.08 8.56
CA ALA A 30 4.19 12.86 9.20
C ALA A 30 2.76 13.07 9.73
N VAL A 31 1.88 12.10 9.49
CA VAL A 31 0.51 12.12 10.00
C VAL A 31 0.15 10.80 10.68
N LEU A 32 -0.88 10.85 11.53
CA LEU A 32 -1.50 9.63 12.00
C LEU A 32 -2.29 8.99 10.85
N PRO A 33 -2.32 7.65 10.79
CA PRO A 33 -3.02 6.92 9.72
C PRO A 33 -4.54 7.18 9.76
N LEU A 34 -5.12 7.41 10.92
CA LEU A 34 -6.57 7.51 11.07
C LEU A 34 -6.94 8.83 11.75
N GLU A 35 -8.15 9.31 11.48
CA GLU A 35 -8.73 10.36 12.29
C GLU A 35 -9.01 9.87 13.71
N ILE A 36 -8.82 10.76 14.69
CA ILE A 36 -8.88 10.39 16.11
C ILE A 36 -10.33 10.44 16.60
N GLU A 37 -11.00 9.30 16.51
CA GLU A 37 -12.39 9.10 16.90
C GLU A 37 -12.54 7.85 17.77
N THR A 38 -13.60 7.76 18.57
CA THR A 38 -13.85 6.56 19.40
C THR A 38 -13.95 5.29 18.56
N GLU A 39 -14.45 5.43 17.34
CA GLU A 39 -14.70 4.35 16.39
C GLU A 39 -13.42 3.79 15.76
N SER A 40 -12.40 4.64 15.59
CA SER A 40 -11.13 4.29 14.96
C SER A 40 -10.11 3.70 15.93
N LEU A 41 -10.33 3.79 17.25
CA LEU A 41 -9.42 3.26 18.27
C LEU A 41 -9.06 1.78 18.09
N THR A 42 -10.03 0.97 17.68
CA THR A 42 -9.79 -0.46 17.44
C THR A 42 -8.85 -0.66 16.25
N GLU A 43 -8.97 0.16 15.21
CA GLU A 43 -8.07 0.09 14.06
C GLU A 43 -6.67 0.60 14.41
N PHE A 44 -6.54 1.67 15.20
CA PHE A 44 -5.25 2.12 15.74
C PHE A 44 -4.51 0.99 16.45
N LEU A 45 -5.18 0.29 17.37
CA LEU A 45 -4.59 -0.83 18.08
C LEU A 45 -4.24 -2.01 17.15
N ARG A 46 -5.02 -2.24 16.11
CA ARG A 46 -4.79 -3.33 15.14
C ARG A 46 -3.54 -3.10 14.29
N ILE A 47 -3.25 -1.85 13.94
CA ILE A 47 -2.07 -1.49 13.14
C ILE A 47 -0.84 -1.16 13.99
N SER A 48 -0.97 -1.17 15.31
CA SER A 48 0.13 -0.88 16.22
C SER A 48 0.91 -2.14 16.55
N ASP A 49 2.22 -1.97 16.74
CA ASP A 49 3.06 -3.00 17.34
C ASP A 49 3.00 -2.91 18.87
N LEU A 50 2.73 -4.03 19.53
CA LEU A 50 2.67 -4.11 20.98
C LEU A 50 3.88 -4.89 21.52
N THR A 51 4.78 -4.16 22.17
CA THR A 51 5.90 -4.76 22.90
C THR A 51 5.62 -4.76 24.39
N THR A 52 5.85 -5.90 25.05
CA THR A 52 5.73 -6.02 26.51
C THR A 52 7.10 -6.37 27.09
N MET A 53 7.55 -5.56 28.05
CA MET A 53 8.82 -5.76 28.73
C MET A 53 8.58 -5.87 30.24
N HIS A 54 9.24 -6.84 30.86
CA HIS A 54 9.28 -6.96 32.31
C HIS A 54 10.62 -6.41 32.84
N ARG A 55 10.56 -5.51 33.81
CA ARG A 55 11.75 -4.98 34.49
C ARG A 55 11.50 -4.93 35.99
N GLU A 56 12.24 -5.76 36.73
CA GLU A 56 12.14 -5.91 38.19
C GLU A 56 10.73 -6.30 38.68
N LEU A 57 9.94 -5.34 39.14
CA LEU A 57 8.56 -5.51 39.60
C LEU A 57 7.55 -4.82 38.67
N TYR A 58 8.01 -4.28 37.54
CA TYR A 58 7.21 -3.52 36.59
C TYR A 58 6.99 -4.29 35.29
N LEU A 59 5.76 -4.26 34.82
CA LEU A 59 5.39 -4.68 33.47
C LEU A 59 5.13 -3.42 32.63
N VAL A 60 5.96 -3.21 31.63
CA VAL A 60 5.93 -2.05 30.73
C VAL A 60 5.36 -2.49 29.39
N PHE A 61 4.38 -1.74 28.89
CA PHE A 61 3.80 -1.93 27.57
C PHE A 61 4.17 -0.75 26.68
N SER A 62 4.69 -1.03 25.48
CA SER A 62 4.95 -0.05 24.44
C SER A 62 3.99 -0.31 23.29
N ILE A 63 3.16 0.68 22.95
CA ILE A 63 2.27 0.65 21.80
C ILE A 63 2.88 1.57 20.76
N GLU A 64 3.38 0.99 19.68
CA GLU A 64 4.02 1.72 18.59
C GLU A 64 3.02 1.87 17.45
N ILE A 65 2.45 3.07 17.31
CA ILE A 65 1.51 3.40 16.24
C ILE A 65 2.33 3.86 15.03
N PRO A 66 2.15 3.25 13.84
CA PRO A 66 2.86 3.68 12.65
C PRO A 66 2.41 5.08 12.24
N LEU A 67 3.37 5.90 11.83
CA LEU A 67 3.10 7.17 11.15
C LEU A 67 3.10 6.95 9.65
N THR A 68 2.35 7.79 8.94
CA THR A 68 2.26 7.72 7.47
C THR A 68 2.74 9.03 6.85
N SER A 69 3.15 8.93 5.58
CA SER A 69 3.31 10.09 4.72
C SER A 69 1.95 10.71 4.42
N ILE A 70 1.95 11.99 4.06
CA ILE A 70 0.79 12.70 3.50
C ILE A 70 0.54 12.25 2.04
N GLU A 71 1.56 11.71 1.37
CA GLU A 71 1.44 11.28 -0.02
C GLU A 71 0.62 9.99 -0.13
N GLU A 72 -0.45 10.07 -0.93
CA GLU A 72 -1.33 8.95 -1.24
C GLU A 72 -1.03 8.41 -2.64
N TYR A 73 -1.25 7.11 -2.79
CA TYR A 73 -1.02 6.40 -4.04
C TYR A 73 -2.26 5.60 -4.42
N THR A 74 -2.60 5.64 -5.71
CA THR A 74 -3.60 4.74 -6.29
C THR A 74 -2.91 3.43 -6.69
N MET A 75 -3.39 2.31 -6.15
CA MET A 75 -2.82 1.00 -6.42
C MET A 75 -3.50 0.33 -7.62
N TYR A 76 -2.70 -0.15 -8.56
CA TYR A 76 -3.12 -0.91 -9.73
C TYR A 76 -2.55 -2.33 -9.66
N HIS A 77 -3.37 -3.31 -10.04
CA HIS A 77 -2.95 -4.68 -10.27
C HIS A 77 -3.02 -4.96 -11.78
N PRO A 78 -1.90 -4.91 -12.52
CA PRO A 78 -1.91 -5.12 -13.95
C PRO A 78 -2.26 -6.57 -14.28
N ILE A 79 -3.20 -6.77 -15.20
CA ILE A 79 -3.64 -8.10 -15.64
C ILE A 79 -3.39 -8.21 -17.15
N PRO A 80 -2.73 -9.29 -17.63
CA PRO A 80 -2.55 -9.50 -19.05
C PRO A 80 -3.89 -9.79 -19.71
N LEU A 81 -4.36 -8.86 -20.55
CA LEU A 81 -5.55 -9.06 -21.38
C LEU A 81 -5.17 -9.43 -22.81
N PRO A 82 -5.87 -10.38 -23.44
CA PRO A 82 -5.64 -10.73 -24.84
C PRO A 82 -6.09 -9.60 -25.76
N ILE A 83 -5.20 -9.22 -26.68
CA ILE A 83 -5.45 -8.24 -27.73
C ILE A 83 -5.34 -8.95 -29.08
N GLN A 84 -6.33 -8.81 -29.96
CA GLN A 84 -6.23 -9.37 -31.31
C GLN A 84 -5.04 -8.74 -32.04
N TYR A 85 -4.10 -9.58 -32.51
CA TYR A 85 -2.91 -9.11 -33.23
C TYR A 85 -3.05 -9.32 -34.74
N ASP A 86 -3.43 -10.53 -35.14
CA ASP A 86 -3.79 -10.88 -36.53
C ASP A 86 -5.03 -11.80 -36.55
N VAL A 87 -5.42 -12.34 -37.70
CA VAL A 87 -6.64 -13.18 -37.85
C VAL A 87 -6.61 -14.44 -36.95
N ASN A 88 -5.43 -15.00 -36.70
CA ASN A 88 -5.22 -16.26 -36.00
C ASN A 88 -4.28 -16.14 -34.79
N SER A 89 -3.99 -14.93 -34.31
CA SER A 89 -3.12 -14.73 -33.17
C SER A 89 -3.58 -13.60 -32.26
N ILE A 90 -3.32 -13.81 -30.98
CA ILE A 90 -3.51 -12.83 -29.92
C ILE A 90 -2.15 -12.45 -29.34
N ALA A 91 -2.03 -11.18 -28.97
CA ALA A 91 -0.95 -10.63 -28.19
C ALA A 91 -1.38 -10.56 -26.71
N LEU A 92 -0.51 -11.06 -25.84
CA LEU A 92 -0.59 -10.87 -24.39
C LEU A 92 0.58 -10.00 -23.97
N ILE A 93 0.30 -8.87 -23.33
CA ILE A 93 1.31 -8.04 -22.70
C ILE A 93 1.50 -8.58 -21.28
N ALA A 94 2.67 -9.16 -21.01
CA ALA A 94 2.97 -9.68 -19.68
C ALA A 94 3.29 -8.52 -18.72
N PRO A 95 2.65 -8.43 -17.55
CA PRO A 95 3.05 -7.46 -16.54
C PRO A 95 4.50 -7.64 -16.11
N GLU A 96 5.22 -6.54 -16.00
CA GLU A 96 6.57 -6.48 -15.44
C GLU A 96 6.54 -6.41 -13.90
N VAL A 97 5.41 -5.98 -13.32
CA VAL A 97 5.19 -5.84 -11.87
C VAL A 97 3.84 -6.40 -11.44
N ASP A 98 3.78 -6.97 -10.23
CA ASP A 98 2.53 -7.52 -9.67
C ASP A 98 1.55 -6.40 -9.28
N TYR A 99 2.06 -5.36 -8.64
CA TYR A 99 1.30 -4.19 -8.22
C TYR A 99 2.09 -2.92 -8.49
N LEU A 100 1.38 -1.90 -8.97
CA LEU A 100 1.93 -0.59 -9.30
C LEU A 100 1.11 0.49 -8.58
N ALA A 101 1.76 1.23 -7.68
CA ALA A 101 1.19 2.37 -7.00
C ALA A 101 1.63 3.66 -7.72
N LEU A 102 0.71 4.56 -8.00
CA LEU A 102 0.98 5.84 -8.66
C LEU A 102 0.51 6.99 -7.76
N SER A 103 1.34 8.01 -7.58
CA SER A 103 0.98 9.20 -6.80
C SER A 103 -0.16 9.96 -7.47
N ASN A 104 -0.91 10.74 -6.70
CA ASN A 104 -2.07 11.49 -7.21
C ASN A 104 -1.72 12.52 -8.30
N ASP A 105 -0.49 13.02 -8.32
CA ASP A 105 0.03 13.92 -9.37
C ASP A 105 0.63 13.18 -10.58
N ASN A 106 0.67 11.84 -10.54
CA ASN A 106 1.27 10.95 -11.54
C ASN A 106 2.78 11.17 -11.77
N GLU A 107 3.50 11.79 -10.82
CA GLU A 107 4.94 12.03 -10.95
C GLU A 107 5.79 10.92 -10.33
N ASN A 108 5.27 10.24 -9.31
CA ASN A 108 5.97 9.19 -8.56
C ASN A 108 5.24 7.85 -8.68
N PHE A 109 5.99 6.76 -8.65
CA PHE A 109 5.45 5.42 -8.57
C PHE A 109 6.24 4.52 -7.62
N VAL A 110 5.58 3.48 -7.14
CA VAL A 110 6.16 2.40 -6.33
C VAL A 110 5.64 1.08 -6.87
N SER A 111 6.49 0.06 -6.99
CA SER A 111 6.04 -1.30 -7.28
C SER A 111 6.05 -2.15 -6.02
N LEU A 112 5.04 -3.02 -5.88
CA LEU A 112 4.98 -4.01 -4.81
C LEU A 112 4.87 -5.40 -5.43
N GLY A 113 5.57 -6.37 -4.86
CA GLY A 113 5.32 -7.78 -5.13
C GLY A 113 4.08 -8.28 -4.40
N GLU A 114 3.55 -9.44 -4.81
CA GLU A 114 2.35 -10.03 -4.22
C GLU A 114 2.45 -10.21 -2.69
N SER A 115 3.58 -10.72 -2.18
CA SER A 115 3.77 -10.92 -0.75
C SER A 115 3.80 -9.61 0.04
N GLN A 116 4.29 -8.53 -0.57
CA GLN A 116 4.34 -7.20 0.06
C GLN A 116 2.96 -6.60 0.15
N TRP A 117 2.18 -6.68 -0.94
CA TRP A 117 0.79 -6.26 -0.96
C TRP A 117 -0.05 -7.00 0.09
N GLN A 118 0.10 -8.33 0.17
CA GLN A 118 -0.60 -9.15 1.16
C GLN A 118 -0.23 -8.83 2.61
N SER A 119 0.94 -8.24 2.85
CA SER A 119 1.38 -7.81 4.19
C SER A 119 0.78 -6.47 4.63
N CYS A 120 0.14 -5.74 3.72
CA CYS A 120 -0.46 -4.45 4.03
C CYS A 120 -1.72 -4.60 4.93
N ALA A 121 -1.96 -3.59 5.76
CA ALA A 121 -3.13 -3.56 6.62
C ALA A 121 -4.31 -2.88 5.92
N ASN A 122 -5.34 -3.66 5.57
CA ASN A 122 -6.60 -3.12 5.02
C ASN A 122 -7.39 -2.40 6.11
N LEU A 123 -7.52 -1.08 6.03
CA LEU A 123 -8.37 -0.25 6.90
C LEU A 123 -9.72 -0.02 6.22
N ARG A 124 -10.66 0.62 6.93
CA ARG A 124 -11.99 0.94 6.38
C ARG A 124 -11.95 1.75 5.08
N SER A 125 -11.08 2.75 4.99
CA SER A 125 -11.06 3.72 3.89
C SER A 125 -9.92 3.49 2.89
N TYR A 126 -8.81 2.92 3.31
CA TYR A 126 -7.63 2.71 2.47
C TYR A 126 -6.79 1.53 2.97
N THR A 127 -5.73 1.19 2.22
CA THR A 127 -4.79 0.13 2.59
C THR A 127 -3.47 0.73 3.04
N LEU A 128 -3.00 0.37 4.23
CA LEU A 128 -1.73 0.85 4.77
C LEU A 128 -0.61 -0.15 4.46
N CYS A 129 0.37 0.28 3.66
CA CYS A 129 1.54 -0.51 3.30
C CYS A 129 2.81 0.06 3.94
N LYS A 130 3.78 -0.81 4.22
CA LYS A 130 5.12 -0.36 4.65
C LYS A 130 5.85 0.30 3.49
N GLY A 131 6.41 1.47 3.73
CA GLY A 131 7.20 2.25 2.76
C GLY A 131 8.63 1.75 2.59
N ASP A 132 8.88 0.44 2.64
CA ASP A 132 10.23 -0.12 2.51
C ASP A 132 10.75 -0.07 1.07
N GLN A 133 9.86 0.17 0.10
CA GLN A 133 10.21 0.26 -1.32
C GLN A 133 10.61 1.68 -1.72
N PRO A 134 11.57 1.83 -2.64
CA PRO A 134 11.96 3.14 -3.13
C PRO A 134 10.83 3.75 -3.98
N THR A 135 10.48 4.99 -3.66
CA THR A 135 9.69 5.84 -4.55
C THR A 135 10.52 6.24 -5.77
N CYS A 136 10.00 5.95 -6.96
CA CYS A 136 10.67 6.23 -8.22
C CYS A 136 9.96 7.35 -8.98
N TYR A 137 10.72 8.23 -9.63
CA TYR A 137 10.16 9.21 -10.57
C TYR A 137 9.70 8.52 -11.85
N ARG A 138 8.51 8.89 -12.32
CA ARG A 138 7.97 8.39 -13.60
C ARG A 138 8.80 8.88 -14.79
N SER A 139 9.28 10.12 -14.73
CA SER A 139 10.09 10.76 -15.78
C SER A 139 11.48 10.12 -15.90
N GLY A 140 11.55 9.00 -16.61
CA GLY A 140 12.77 8.20 -16.77
C GLY A 140 12.55 6.69 -16.61
N SER A 141 11.36 6.27 -16.18
CA SER A 141 10.99 4.86 -16.15
C SER A 141 10.62 4.35 -17.54
N ASN A 142 11.07 3.14 -17.86
CA ASN A 142 10.69 2.41 -19.07
C ASN A 142 9.62 1.34 -18.79
N LEU A 143 9.04 1.34 -17.58
CA LEU A 143 8.04 0.36 -17.17
C LEU A 143 6.82 0.43 -18.10
N CYS A 144 6.46 -0.70 -18.72
CA CYS A 144 5.36 -0.78 -19.68
C CYS A 144 4.06 -0.22 -19.11
N GLU A 145 3.68 -0.61 -17.89
CA GLU A 145 2.42 -0.26 -17.26
C GLU A 145 2.24 1.25 -17.10
N LEU A 146 3.31 1.99 -16.81
CA LEU A 146 3.26 3.45 -16.70
C LEU A 146 2.93 4.09 -18.05
N SER A 147 3.48 3.54 -19.14
CA SER A 147 3.17 4.01 -20.49
C SER A 147 1.71 3.70 -20.87
N GLN A 148 1.20 2.52 -20.51
CA GLN A 148 -0.18 2.12 -20.78
C GLN A 148 -1.20 2.97 -20.01
N LEU A 149 -0.93 3.24 -18.74
CA LEU A 149 -1.82 4.01 -17.88
C LEU A 149 -1.90 5.49 -18.27
N THR A 150 -0.81 6.05 -18.80
CA THR A 150 -0.73 7.49 -19.12
C THR A 150 -0.93 7.81 -20.59
N ASN A 151 -0.63 6.89 -21.52
CA ASN A 151 -0.79 7.11 -22.96
C ASN A 151 -0.99 5.79 -23.75
N PHE A 152 -2.24 5.42 -23.96
CA PHE A 152 -2.64 4.18 -24.65
C PHE A 152 -2.46 4.20 -26.19
N GLN A 153 -1.81 5.21 -26.78
CA GLN A 153 -1.78 5.35 -28.25
C GLN A 153 -1.01 4.23 -28.97
N ASN A 154 -0.11 3.49 -28.29
CA ASN A 154 0.62 2.40 -28.91
C ASN A 154 0.95 1.26 -27.91
N PRO A 155 -0.02 0.38 -27.61
CA PRO A 155 0.04 -0.51 -26.45
C PRO A 155 1.12 -1.60 -26.55
N LEU A 156 1.70 -1.84 -27.72
CA LEU A 156 2.67 -2.93 -27.93
C LEU A 156 4.13 -2.45 -27.94
N LYS A 157 4.38 -1.14 -27.91
CA LYS A 157 5.74 -0.61 -28.07
C LYS A 157 6.44 -0.50 -26.72
N GLY A 158 7.55 -1.22 -26.55
CA GLY A 158 8.39 -1.15 -25.35
C GLY A 158 8.00 -2.13 -24.24
N CYS A 159 7.00 -2.98 -24.46
CA CYS A 159 6.54 -3.99 -23.52
C CYS A 159 6.93 -5.40 -23.99
N GLU A 160 7.06 -6.36 -23.06
CA GLU A 160 7.20 -7.77 -23.42
C GLU A 160 5.85 -8.33 -23.90
N VAL A 161 5.80 -8.71 -25.18
CA VAL A 161 4.59 -9.25 -25.82
C VAL A 161 4.77 -10.73 -26.14
N LYS A 162 3.83 -11.54 -25.66
CA LYS A 162 3.72 -12.97 -25.97
C LYS A 162 2.62 -13.17 -27.02
N LEU A 163 2.98 -13.75 -28.16
CA LEU A 163 2.03 -14.10 -29.22
C LEU A 163 1.55 -15.54 -29.02
N VAL A 164 0.23 -15.73 -29.07
CA VAL A 164 -0.41 -17.04 -28.96
C VAL A 164 -1.27 -17.27 -30.20
N ALA A 165 -1.05 -18.39 -30.87
CA ALA A 165 -1.88 -18.80 -32.01
C ALA A 165 -3.25 -19.29 -31.51
N VAL A 166 -4.31 -18.95 -32.24
CA VAL A 166 -5.68 -19.34 -31.90
C VAL A 166 -6.27 -20.14 -33.06
N ASP A 167 -6.76 -21.34 -32.76
CA ASP A 167 -7.38 -22.23 -33.76
C ASP A 167 -8.79 -21.76 -34.17
N LYS A 168 -9.36 -20.77 -33.47
CA LYS A 168 -10.63 -20.12 -33.78
C LYS A 168 -10.55 -18.62 -33.47
N PRO A 169 -10.98 -17.72 -34.37
CA PRO A 169 -11.04 -16.29 -34.08
C PRO A 169 -12.04 -15.99 -32.95
N ILE A 170 -11.76 -14.95 -32.16
CA ILE A 170 -12.59 -14.45 -31.05
C ILE A 170 -13.77 -13.66 -31.59
#